data_AF-C5L9K0-F1
#
_entry.id   AF-C5L9K0-F1
#
_cell.length_a   1.000
_cell.length_b   1.000
_cell.length_c   1.000
_cell.angle_alpha   90.00
_cell.angle_beta   90.00
_cell.angle_gamma   90.00
#
_symmetry.space_group_name_H-M   'P 1'
#
loop_
_entity.id
_entity.type
_entity.pdbx_description
1 polymer ?
#
loop_
_entity_poly.entity_id
_entity_poly.type
_entity_poly.pdbx_seq_one_letter_code
_entity_poly.pdbx_strand_id
1 'polypeptide(L)'
;MARVEVESGLTAKEVQSKVQQLDRERSAIVSKIAELEQESKEHGLVLGAFYKVPEDRRCYRLVGGVLVERAVKDFRPMEEALKSLSDMLSEKTKTMEELTEKYGTPGLPPANTDKKHEVNKTEGTHSAAAPSVGVLV
;
A
#
# COMPACT_ATOMS: atom_id res chain seq x y z
N MET A 1 6.78 16.08 39.14
CA MET A 1 5.57 15.30 38.79
C MET A 1 4.53 16.29 38.28
N ALA A 2 4.40 16.45 36.96
CA ALA A 2 3.42 17.35 36.37
C ALA A 2 2.06 16.66 36.31
N ARG A 3 1.09 17.25 37.00
CA ARG A 3 -0.29 16.80 37.07
C ARG A 3 -0.97 17.24 35.77
N VAL A 4 -1.38 16.29 34.94
CA VAL A 4 -2.19 16.58 33.75
C VAL A 4 -3.58 16.96 34.25
N GLU A 5 -3.93 18.23 34.10
CA GLU A 5 -5.28 18.73 34.35
C GLU A 5 -6.18 18.25 33.22
N VAL A 6 -7.10 17.34 33.54
CA VAL A 6 -8.17 16.94 32.65
C VAL A 6 -9.25 18.01 32.76
N GLU A 7 -9.32 18.91 31.78
CA GLU A 7 -10.47 19.80 31.61
C GLU A 7 -11.71 18.95 31.33
N SER A 8 -12.69 19.01 32.23
CA SER A 8 -13.94 18.25 32.18
C SER A 8 -15.08 19.10 31.63
N GLY A 9 -15.79 18.60 30.61
CA GLY A 9 -17.08 19.18 30.23
C GLY A 9 -17.72 18.85 28.86
N LEU A 10 -17.35 17.78 28.15
CA LEU A 10 -18.11 17.38 26.95
C LEU A 10 -19.37 16.61 27.36
N THR A 11 -20.54 17.00 26.85
CA THR A 11 -21.80 16.26 27.06
C THR A 11 -21.70 14.89 26.40
N ALA A 12 -22.41 13.88 26.92
CA ALA A 12 -22.36 12.51 26.38
C ALA A 12 -22.66 12.45 24.87
N LYS A 13 -23.52 13.36 24.36
CA LYS A 13 -23.79 13.51 22.92
C LYS A 13 -22.60 14.07 22.14
N GLU A 14 -21.91 15.06 22.68
CA GLU A 14 -20.72 15.63 22.03
C GLU A 14 -19.56 14.64 22.03
N VAL A 15 -19.37 13.87 23.12
CA VAL A 15 -18.41 12.77 23.16
C VAL A 15 -18.73 11.74 22.07
N GLN A 16 -19.99 11.32 21.97
CA GLN A 16 -20.40 10.34 20.95
C GLN A 16 -20.21 10.87 19.52
N SER A 17 -20.55 12.15 19.27
CA SER A 17 -20.32 12.79 17.98
C SER A 17 -18.83 12.88 17.65
N LYS A 18 -17.98 13.14 18.64
CA LYS A 18 -16.54 13.24 18.44
C LYS A 18 -15.92 11.88 18.15
N VAL A 19 -16.34 10.83 18.86
CA VAL A 19 -15.92 9.44 18.59
C VAL A 19 -16.30 9.04 17.17
N GLN A 20 -17.54 9.30 16.73
CA GLN A 20 -17.97 9.01 15.35
C GLN A 20 -17.17 9.77 14.30
N GLN A 21 -16.77 11.01 14.58
CA GLN A 21 -15.90 11.77 13.68
C GLN A 21 -14.51 11.11 13.58
N LEU A 22 -13.91 10.77 14.72
CA LEU A 22 -12.59 10.13 14.77
C LEU A 22 -12.60 8.77 14.08
N ASP A 23 -13.68 8.00 14.19
CA ASP A 23 -13.84 6.72 13.48
C ASP A 23 -13.84 6.91 11.96
N ARG A 24 -14.53 7.94 11.44
CA ARG A 24 -14.53 8.24 10.00
C ARG A 24 -13.15 8.64 9.50
N GLU A 25 -12.46 9.51 10.24
CA GLU A 25 -11.09 9.93 9.92
C GLU A 25 -10.14 8.74 9.93
N ARG A 26 -10.26 7.86 10.92
CA ARG A 26 -9.49 6.62 11.01
C ARG A 26 -9.76 5.69 9.81
N SER A 27 -11.03 5.44 9.47
CA SER A 27 -11.37 4.60 8.31
C SER A 27 -10.80 5.16 7.01
N ALA A 28 -10.80 6.49 6.83
CA ALA A 28 -10.19 7.13 5.68
C ALA A 28 -8.66 6.91 5.64
N ILE A 29 -7.98 7.01 6.78
CA ILE A 29 -6.54 6.72 6.89
C ILE A 29 -6.24 5.26 6.56
N VAL A 30 -7.04 4.32 7.06
CA VAL A 30 -6.88 2.88 6.76
C VAL A 30 -7.05 2.60 5.27
N SER A 31 -8.06 3.19 4.63
CA SER A 31 -8.24 3.08 3.17
C SER A 31 -7.01 3.61 2.43
N LYS A 32 -6.47 4.76 2.86
CA LYS A 32 -5.30 5.36 2.23
C LYS A 32 -4.03 4.51 2.41
N ILE A 33 -3.86 3.85 3.56
CA ILE A 33 -2.77 2.91 3.78
C ILE A 33 -2.88 1.74 2.80
N ALA A 34 -4.06 1.14 2.65
CA ALA A 34 -4.27 0.03 1.72
C ALA A 34 -3.97 0.41 0.25
N GLU A 35 -4.39 1.61 -0.17
CA GLU A 35 -4.04 2.15 -1.51
C GLU A 35 -2.53 2.27 -1.69
N LEU A 36 -1.83 2.87 -0.72
CA LEU A 36 -0.37 3.07 -0.80
C LEU A 36 0.41 1.75 -0.75
N GLU A 37 -0.06 0.77 0.02
CA GLU A 37 0.52 -0.58 0.03
C GLU A 37 0.37 -1.26 -1.32
N GLN A 38 -0.76 -1.09 -2.00
CA GLN A 38 -0.97 -1.63 -3.33
C GLN A 38 -0.09 -0.91 -4.37
N GLU A 39 -0.05 0.42 -4.37
CA GLU A 39 0.81 1.21 -5.26
C GLU A 39 2.29 0.84 -5.08
N SER A 40 2.74 0.66 -3.83
CA SER A 40 4.10 0.20 -3.53
C SER A 40 4.40 -1.19 -4.09
N LYS A 41 3.43 -2.12 -4.05
CA LYS A 41 3.58 -3.46 -4.63
C LYS A 41 3.67 -3.40 -6.15
N GLU A 42 2.80 -2.63 -6.80
CA GLU A 42 2.79 -2.44 -8.25
C GLU A 42 4.10 -1.81 -8.75
N HIS A 43 4.57 -0.76 -8.08
CA HIS A 43 5.87 -0.16 -8.38
C HIS A 43 7.04 -1.14 -8.16
N GLY A 44 6.96 -2.02 -7.16
CA GLY A 44 7.92 -3.10 -6.95
C GLY A 44 7.99 -4.09 -8.12
N LEU A 45 6.87 -4.39 -8.77
CA LEU A 45 6.84 -5.25 -9.97
C LEU A 45 7.56 -4.59 -11.16
N VAL A 46 7.37 -3.28 -11.33
CA VAL A 46 8.05 -2.50 -12.37
C VAL A 46 9.57 -2.50 -12.17
N LEU A 47 10.04 -2.34 -10.93
CA LEU A 47 11.46 -2.49 -10.61
C LEU A 47 11.99 -3.90 -10.93
N GLY A 48 11.22 -4.93 -10.57
CA GLY A 48 11.52 -6.33 -10.91
C GLY A 48 11.71 -6.56 -12.41
N ALA A 49 10.95 -5.85 -13.25
CA ALA A 49 11.10 -5.90 -14.70
C ALA A 49 12.37 -5.17 -15.17
N PHE A 50 12.72 -4.03 -14.57
CA PHE A 50 13.91 -3.26 -14.95
C PHE A 50 15.23 -3.99 -14.68
N TYR A 51 15.31 -4.90 -13.69
CA TYR A 51 16.50 -5.74 -13.49
C TYR A 51 16.87 -6.62 -14.70
N LYS A 52 15.89 -6.93 -15.56
CA LYS A 52 16.11 -7.73 -16.77
C LYS A 52 16.48 -6.88 -17.98
N VAL A 53 16.58 -5.57 -17.80
CA VAL A 53 16.80 -4.58 -18.86
C VAL A 53 18.15 -3.90 -18.64
N PRO A 54 18.96 -3.70 -19.70
CA PRO A 54 20.25 -3.02 -19.57
C PRO A 54 20.10 -1.57 -19.09
N GLU A 55 21.02 -1.14 -18.22
CA GLU A 55 20.96 0.15 -17.50
C GLU A 55 21.02 1.39 -18.40
N ASP A 56 21.68 1.29 -19.56
CA ASP A 56 21.77 2.37 -20.55
C ASP A 56 20.57 2.44 -21.50
N ARG A 57 19.59 1.54 -21.35
CA ARG A 57 18.38 1.61 -22.17
C ARG A 57 17.58 2.86 -21.80
N ARG A 58 17.11 3.55 -22.84
CA ARG A 58 16.22 4.70 -22.69
C ARG A 58 14.81 4.24 -22.35
N CYS A 59 14.23 4.90 -21.36
CA CYS A 59 12.84 4.75 -20.94
C CYS A 59 12.12 6.11 -21.02
N TYR A 60 10.80 6.06 -21.17
CA TYR A 60 9.97 7.26 -21.27
C TYR A 60 8.88 7.21 -20.22
N ARG A 61 8.73 8.28 -19.44
CA ARG A 61 7.65 8.44 -18.48
C ARG A 61 6.69 9.51 -18.97
N LEU A 62 5.40 9.18 -19.02
CA LEU A 62 4.36 10.17 -19.28
C LEU A 62 4.11 11.00 -18.02
N VAL A 63 4.29 12.32 -18.10
CA VAL A 63 4.02 13.27 -17.01
C VAL A 63 3.19 14.40 -17.57
N GLY A 64 1.93 14.52 -17.13
CA GLY A 64 1.03 15.60 -17.59
C GLY A 64 0.80 15.64 -19.10
N GLY A 65 0.86 14.49 -19.78
CA GLY A 65 0.71 14.39 -21.24
C GLY A 65 2.01 14.55 -22.04
N VAL A 66 3.14 14.82 -21.40
CA VAL A 66 4.46 14.92 -22.04
C VAL A 66 5.30 13.68 -21.72
N LEU A 67 5.97 13.10 -22.72
CA LEU A 67 6.93 12.00 -22.53
C LEU A 67 8.29 12.55 -22.12
N VAL A 68 8.77 12.13 -20.95
CA VAL A 68 10.08 12.50 -20.41
C VAL A 68 11.04 11.33 -20.60
N GLU A 69 12.13 11.56 -21.34
CA GLU A 69 13.21 10.60 -21.54
C GLU A 69 14.07 10.45 -20.27
N ARG A 70 14.37 9.21 -19.89
CA ARG A 70 15.21 8.81 -18.76
C ARG A 70 16.05 7.59 -19.15
N ALA A 71 17.13 7.31 -18.42
CA ALA A 71 17.80 6.01 -18.51
C ALA A 71 17.35 5.09 -17.36
N VAL A 72 17.42 3.78 -17.56
CA VAL A 72 17.05 2.79 -16.52
C VAL A 72 17.88 2.98 -15.24
N LYS A 73 19.16 3.37 -15.36
CA LYS A 73 20.01 3.71 -14.21
C LYS A 73 19.49 4.87 -13.35
N ASP A 74 18.77 5.83 -13.94
CA ASP A 74 18.20 6.97 -13.23
C ASP A 74 16.97 6.58 -12.40
N PHE A 75 16.50 5.34 -12.54
CA PHE A 75 15.36 4.80 -11.81
C PHE A 75 15.74 4.19 -10.46
N ARG A 76 17.04 3.96 -10.20
CA ARG A 76 17.53 3.44 -8.91
C ARG A 76 17.15 4.27 -7.67
N PRO A 77 17.20 5.62 -7.67
CA PRO A 77 16.73 6.40 -6.50
C PRO A 77 15.23 6.19 -6.20
N MET A 78 14.43 5.74 -7.18
CA MET A 78 13.03 5.37 -6.95
C MET A 78 12.92 4.07 -6.12
N GLU A 79 13.91 3.17 -6.18
CA GLU A 79 13.95 1.98 -5.32
C GLU A 79 14.12 2.33 -3.84
N GLU A 80 15.01 3.29 -3.55
CA GLU A 80 15.26 3.75 -2.19
C GLU A 80 14.03 4.44 -1.60
N ALA A 81 13.38 5.28 -2.41
CA ALA A 81 12.13 5.93 -2.03
C ALA A 81 11.02 4.89 -1.76
N LEU A 82 10.88 3.86 -2.60
CA LEU A 82 9.89 2.79 -2.40
C LEU A 82 10.16 1.97 -1.14
N LYS A 83 11.42 1.64 -0.84
CA LYS A 83 11.80 0.96 0.41
C LYS A 83 11.48 1.81 1.64
N SER A 84 11.83 3.10 1.61
CA SER A 84 11.48 3.99 2.72
C SER A 84 9.97 4.10 2.92
N LEU A 85 9.20 4.12 1.83
CA LEU A 85 7.74 4.18 1.89
C LEU A 85 7.15 2.88 2.46
N SER A 86 7.65 1.72 2.04
CA SER A 86 7.22 0.44 2.58
C SER A 86 7.55 0.29 4.06
N ASP A 87 8.72 0.76 4.49
CA ASP A 87 9.13 0.73 5.90
C ASP A 87 8.22 1.62 6.74
N MET A 88 7.98 2.86 6.29
CA MET A 88 7.05 3.80 6.93
C MET A 88 5.61 3.27 7.00
N LEU A 89 5.14 2.60 5.94
CA LEU A 89 3.82 1.96 5.95
C LEU A 89 3.78 0.82 6.97
N SER A 90 4.80 -0.03 7.01
CA SER A 90 4.87 -1.15 7.95
C SER A 90 4.89 -0.68 9.41
N GLU A 91 5.61 0.40 9.71
CA GLU A 91 5.66 1.00 11.04
C GLU A 91 4.29 1.59 11.42
N LYS A 92 3.66 2.35 10.52
CA LYS A 92 2.32 2.89 10.76
C LYS A 92 1.28 1.80 10.95
N THR A 93 1.32 0.72 10.17
CA THR A 93 0.40 -0.41 10.32
C THR A 93 0.59 -1.10 11.68
N LYS A 94 1.84 -1.32 12.13
CA LYS A 94 2.13 -1.87 13.47
C LYS A 94 1.63 -0.98 14.60
N THR A 95 1.91 0.33 14.54
CA THR A 95 1.41 1.26 15.56
C THR A 95 -0.12 1.30 15.59
N MET A 96 -0.79 1.16 14.44
CA MET A 96 -2.24 1.06 14.35
C MET A 96 -2.77 -0.24 14.96
N GLU A 97 -2.09 -1.37 14.77
CA GLU A 97 -2.42 -2.64 15.40
C GLU A 97 -2.26 -2.57 16.92
N GLU A 98 -1.13 -2.07 17.41
CA GLU A 98 -0.84 -1.89 18.84
C GLU A 98 -1.88 -0.97 19.53
N LEU A 99 -2.26 0.13 18.88
CA LEU A 99 -3.30 1.02 19.39
C LEU A 99 -4.68 0.36 19.38
N THR A 100 -4.96 -0.49 18.39
CA THR A 100 -6.22 -1.24 18.31
C THR A 100 -6.30 -2.30 19.41
N GLU A 101 -5.21 -3.00 19.67
CA GLU A 101 -5.11 -4.00 20.75
C GLU A 101 -5.21 -3.36 22.13
N LYS A 102 -4.51 -2.24 22.34
CA LYS A 102 -4.47 -1.55 23.63
C LYS A 102 -5.77 -0.84 24.00
N TYR A 103 -6.50 -0.31 23.01
CA TYR A 103 -7.70 0.51 23.25
C TYR A 103 -9.00 -0.09 22.73
N GLY A 104 -8.96 -1.31 22.18
CA GLY A 104 -10.15 -2.14 21.92
C GLY A 104 -11.29 -1.38 21.23
N THR A 105 -11.01 -0.60 20.18
CA THR A 105 -12.04 0.10 19.43
C THR A 105 -12.83 -0.92 18.59
N PRO A 106 -14.12 -1.18 18.87
CA PRO A 106 -14.91 -2.12 18.09
C PRO A 106 -15.16 -1.52 16.70
N GLY A 107 -14.73 -2.20 15.63
CA GLY A 107 -15.05 -1.75 14.27
C GLY A 107 -14.02 -2.07 13.18
N LEU A 108 -12.86 -2.66 13.49
CA LEU A 108 -11.98 -3.18 12.45
C LEU A 108 -12.42 -4.60 12.05
N PRO A 109 -12.76 -4.85 10.78
CA PRO A 109 -12.52 -6.18 10.25
C PRO A 109 -11.01 -6.45 10.36
N PRO A 110 -10.59 -7.66 10.79
CA PRO A 110 -9.17 -8.00 10.83
C PRO A 110 -8.57 -7.75 9.45
N ALA A 111 -7.42 -7.07 9.41
CA ALA A 111 -6.58 -7.06 8.22
C ALA A 111 -6.46 -8.51 7.75
N ASN A 112 -6.80 -8.78 6.49
CA ASN A 112 -6.79 -10.12 5.91
C ASN A 112 -5.42 -10.78 6.12
N THR A 113 -5.28 -11.51 7.22
CA THR A 113 -4.25 -12.51 7.42
C THR A 113 -4.78 -13.79 6.78
N ASP A 114 -4.21 -14.09 5.62
CA ASP A 114 -4.10 -15.43 5.07
C ASP A 114 -5.37 -16.30 5.03
N LYS A 115 -6.22 -16.07 4.02
CA LYS A 115 -6.77 -17.24 3.31
C LYS A 115 -5.82 -17.60 2.18
N LYS A 116 -4.95 -18.57 2.47
CA LYS A 116 -4.33 -19.43 1.46
C LYS A 116 -5.40 -19.80 0.44
N HIS A 117 -5.30 -19.26 -0.77
CA HIS A 117 -5.92 -19.92 -1.91
C HIS A 117 -5.14 -21.22 -2.13
N GLU A 118 -5.72 -22.29 -1.61
CA GLU A 118 -5.43 -23.66 -1.97
C GLU A 118 -5.66 -23.80 -3.48
N VAL A 119 -4.55 -23.78 -4.24
CA VAL A 119 -4.55 -24.12 -5.66
C VAL A 119 -4.84 -25.61 -5.76
N ASN A 120 -6.11 -25.95 -5.97
CA ASN A 120 -6.48 -27.31 -6.33
C ASN A 120 -5.98 -27.62 -7.73
N LYS A 121 -5.01 -28.53 -7.75
CA LYS A 121 -4.42 -29.19 -8.90
C LYS A 121 -5.50 -29.93 -9.70
N THR A 122 -5.72 -29.55 -10.95
CA THR A 122 -6.29 -30.46 -11.97
C THR A 122 -5.41 -30.40 -13.22
N GLU A 123 -4.69 -31.49 -13.44
CA GLU A 123 -3.97 -31.78 -14.68
C GLU A 123 -4.98 -32.35 -15.69
N GLY A 124 -4.85 -31.96 -16.97
CA GLY A 124 -5.69 -32.45 -18.06
C GLY A 124 -5.38 -31.77 -19.40
N THR A 125 -4.39 -32.31 -20.09
CA THR A 125 -3.81 -32.00 -21.41
C THR A 125 -4.81 -31.77 -22.57
N HIS A 126 -4.54 -30.80 -23.46
CA HIS A 126 -4.06 -31.01 -24.85
C HIS A 126 -4.14 -29.75 -25.76
N SER A 127 -2.98 -29.46 -26.40
CA SER A 127 -2.79 -29.06 -27.81
C SER A 127 -2.82 -27.58 -28.27
N ALA A 128 -1.65 -27.20 -28.81
CA ALA A 128 -1.40 -26.49 -30.07
C ALA A 128 -1.25 -24.95 -30.15
N ALA A 129 -0.04 -24.58 -30.60
CA ALA A 129 0.35 -23.49 -31.51
C ALA A 129 0.41 -22.01 -31.03
N ALA A 130 1.61 -21.43 -31.19
CA ALA A 130 1.95 -19.99 -31.10
C ALA A 130 1.81 -19.30 -32.49
N PRO A 131 2.19 -18.00 -32.73
CA PRO A 131 2.72 -16.96 -31.83
C PRO A 131 2.20 -15.50 -32.07
N SER A 132 2.67 -14.59 -31.18
CA SER A 132 2.97 -13.14 -31.37
C SER A 132 1.84 -12.09 -31.46
N VAL A 133 1.83 -11.11 -30.55
CA VAL A 133 2.07 -9.65 -30.75
C VAL A 133 2.18 -9.00 -29.35
N GLY A 134 3.13 -8.07 -29.19
CA GLY A 134 3.53 -7.47 -27.92
C GLY A 134 2.50 -6.52 -27.28
N VAL A 135 2.64 -6.31 -25.96
CA VAL A 135 1.86 -5.34 -25.19
C VAL A 135 2.78 -4.19 -24.77
N LEU A 136 2.34 -2.98 -25.08
CA LEU A 136 2.89 -1.71 -24.63
C LEU A 136 2.27 -1.41 -23.25
N VAL A 137 3.09 -1.28 -22.21
CA VAL A 137 2.73 -0.65 -20.93
C VAL A 137 3.68 0.51 -20.71
#